data_AF-A0A7W1UP25-F1
#
_entry.id   AF-A0A7W1UP25-F1
#
_cell.length_a   1.000
_cell.length_b   1.000
_cell.length_c   1.000
_cell.angle_alpha   90.00
_cell.angle_beta   90.00
_cell.angle_gamma   90.00
#
_symmetry.space_group_name_H-M   'P 1'
#
loop_
_entity.id
_entity.type
_entity.pdbx_description
1 polymer ?
#
loop_
_entity_poly.entity_id
_entity_poly.type
_entity_poly.pdbx_seq_one_letter_code
_entity_poly.pdbx_strand_id
1 'polypeptide(L)'
;MKKLLLALLLSGSTALKAQTEGDIFFATPSVHDIYMTFPQTNYWDSLVDYMPLEQYLKADITIDGTVYTNVGIKFKGNSSFSNPSTKKPFKVDMNEFATGQDIDGLKKFNLNNGFKDPSFMREKVALDFYNEHGLAAPRCAYARVYLNGTYWGLYMFVEEANKTFLDDDDRFSNKQGNLFKGDPSGDLKWLGSAATSYYAKYELHT
;
A
#
# COMPACT_ATOMS: atom_id res chain seq x y z
N MET A 1 -52.87 -43.48 10.71
CA MET A 1 -51.64 -42.92 11.32
C MET A 1 -50.77 -42.34 10.20
N LYS A 2 -50.78 -41.00 10.02
CA LYS A 2 -49.95 -40.31 9.02
C LYS A 2 -48.55 -40.13 9.59
N LYS A 3 -47.52 -40.69 8.93
CA LYS A 3 -46.12 -40.45 9.28
C LYS A 3 -45.68 -39.14 8.63
N LEU A 4 -45.38 -38.14 9.45
CA LEU A 4 -44.77 -36.88 9.02
C LEU A 4 -43.26 -37.13 8.91
N LEU A 5 -42.68 -37.03 7.72
CA LEU A 5 -41.22 -36.94 7.57
C LEU A 5 -40.81 -35.49 7.80
N LEU A 6 -39.99 -35.25 8.82
CA LEU A 6 -39.37 -33.97 9.10
C LEU A 6 -38.08 -33.88 8.29
N ALA A 7 -38.05 -33.06 7.25
CA ALA A 7 -36.83 -32.75 6.51
C ALA A 7 -35.98 -31.78 7.33
N LEU A 8 -34.81 -32.23 7.77
CA LEU A 8 -33.82 -31.39 8.45
C LEU A 8 -33.07 -30.57 7.39
N LEU A 9 -33.46 -29.30 7.23
CA LEU A 9 -32.69 -28.33 6.43
C LEU A 9 -31.44 -27.93 7.23
N LEU A 10 -30.28 -28.48 6.85
CA LEU A 10 -29.00 -27.91 7.26
C LEU A 10 -28.82 -26.57 6.56
N SER A 11 -29.18 -25.48 7.24
CA SER A 11 -28.72 -24.14 6.86
C SER A 11 -27.23 -24.04 7.22
N GLY A 12 -26.36 -24.32 6.27
CA GLY A 12 -24.96 -23.93 6.37
C GLY A 12 -24.91 -22.41 6.48
N SER A 13 -24.60 -21.88 7.66
CA SER A 13 -24.30 -20.47 7.84
C SER A 13 -22.97 -20.18 7.16
N THR A 14 -22.98 -19.80 5.89
CA THR A 14 -21.86 -19.07 5.32
C THR A 14 -21.78 -17.75 6.07
N ALA A 15 -20.79 -17.59 6.94
CA ALA A 15 -20.48 -16.28 7.49
C ALA A 15 -20.11 -15.39 6.28
N LEU A 16 -21.03 -14.50 5.91
CA LEU A 16 -20.71 -13.38 5.03
C LEU A 16 -19.70 -12.54 5.80
N LYS A 17 -18.42 -12.70 5.50
CA LYS A 17 -17.41 -11.75 5.94
C LYS A 17 -17.70 -10.42 5.23
N ALA A 18 -17.65 -9.33 5.98
CA ALA A 18 -17.62 -8.01 5.35
C ALA A 18 -16.36 -7.93 4.48
N GLN A 19 -16.48 -7.35 3.29
CA GLN A 19 -15.33 -7.06 2.44
C GLN A 19 -14.45 -6.02 3.15
N THR A 20 -13.14 -6.29 3.24
CA THR A 20 -12.19 -5.33 3.80
C THR A 20 -11.61 -4.47 2.68
N GLU A 21 -11.19 -3.24 3.01
CA GLU A 21 -10.59 -2.31 2.06
C GLU A 21 -9.42 -3.01 1.35
N GLY A 22 -9.37 -2.95 0.02
CA GLY A 22 -8.36 -3.51 -0.87
C GLY A 22 -8.57 -4.98 -1.28
N ASP A 23 -9.53 -5.70 -0.70
CA ASP A 23 -9.69 -7.14 -0.97
C ASP A 23 -10.00 -7.42 -2.44
N ILE A 24 -10.87 -6.64 -3.07
CA ILE A 24 -11.19 -6.78 -4.49
C ILE A 24 -9.97 -6.44 -5.34
N PHE A 25 -9.27 -5.35 -4.98
CA PHE A 25 -8.11 -4.90 -5.74
C PHE A 25 -6.98 -5.95 -5.76
N PHE A 26 -6.73 -6.62 -4.63
CA PHE A 26 -5.65 -7.61 -4.51
C PHE A 26 -6.08 -9.07 -4.79
N ALA A 27 -7.38 -9.39 -4.83
CA ALA A 27 -7.85 -10.77 -5.00
C ALA A 27 -7.58 -11.35 -6.40
N THR A 28 -7.52 -10.52 -7.44
CA THR A 28 -7.31 -11.00 -8.80
C THR A 28 -5.82 -10.98 -9.13
N PRO A 29 -5.22 -12.08 -9.63
CA PRO A 29 -3.86 -12.06 -10.14
C PRO A 29 -3.82 -11.28 -11.46
N SER A 30 -3.81 -9.95 -11.34
CA SER A 30 -3.72 -9.00 -12.43
C SER A 30 -2.46 -8.15 -12.29
N VAL A 31 -1.90 -7.79 -13.44
CA VAL A 31 -0.94 -6.69 -13.52
C VAL A 31 -1.75 -5.44 -13.81
N HIS A 32 -1.81 -4.53 -12.84
CA HIS A 32 -2.58 -3.28 -12.94
C HIS A 32 -1.88 -2.28 -13.87
N ASP A 33 -2.64 -1.51 -14.63
CA ASP A 33 -2.11 -0.41 -15.43
C ASP A 33 -2.28 0.90 -14.69
N ILE A 34 -1.16 1.60 -14.45
CA ILE A 34 -1.12 2.86 -13.72
C ILE A 34 -0.49 3.94 -14.58
N TYR A 35 -1.29 4.93 -14.95
CA TYR A 35 -0.85 6.11 -15.70
C TYR A 35 -0.79 7.30 -14.78
N MET A 36 0.40 7.86 -14.58
CA MET A 36 0.61 9.12 -13.85
C MET A 36 0.80 10.25 -14.86
N THR A 37 -0.10 11.22 -14.82
CA THR A 37 -0.11 12.37 -15.72
C THR A 37 0.19 13.64 -14.92
N PHE A 38 1.37 14.18 -15.14
CA PHE A 38 1.82 15.44 -14.56
C PHE A 38 1.58 16.58 -15.55
N PRO A 39 0.91 17.67 -15.13
CA PRO A 39 0.64 18.80 -16.01
C PRO A 39 1.90 19.59 -16.40
N GLN A 40 2.92 19.58 -15.55
CA GLN A 40 4.19 20.28 -15.78
C GLN A 40 5.22 19.38 -16.45
N THR A 41 6.03 19.95 -17.34
CA THR A 41 7.04 19.22 -18.12
C THR A 41 8.27 18.83 -17.30
N ASN A 42 8.65 19.64 -16.31
CA ASN A 42 9.77 19.42 -15.40
C ASN A 42 9.40 18.58 -14.16
N TYR A 43 8.33 17.79 -14.23
CA TYR A 43 7.81 17.02 -13.09
C TYR A 43 8.88 16.13 -12.43
N TRP A 44 9.79 15.57 -13.22
CA TRP A 44 10.85 14.71 -12.71
C TRP A 44 11.82 15.45 -11.81
N ASP A 45 12.30 16.62 -12.24
CA ASP A 45 13.20 17.46 -11.45
C ASP A 45 12.51 17.94 -10.17
N SER A 46 11.23 18.33 -10.26
CA SER A 46 10.44 18.68 -9.07
C SER A 46 10.32 17.51 -8.09
N LEU A 47 10.08 16.28 -8.56
CA LEU A 47 10.05 15.10 -7.68
C LEU A 47 11.41 14.84 -7.02
N VAL A 48 12.51 15.05 -7.73
CA VAL A 48 13.87 14.92 -7.17
C VAL A 48 14.11 15.98 -6.09
N ASP A 49 13.77 17.24 -6.35
CA ASP A 49 13.93 18.34 -5.40
C ASP A 49 13.03 18.16 -4.17
N TYR A 50 11.86 17.56 -4.34
CA TYR A 50 10.88 17.34 -3.27
C TYR A 50 11.18 16.11 -2.42
N MET A 51 11.98 15.16 -2.90
CA MET A 51 12.36 13.97 -2.15
C MET A 51 12.94 14.28 -0.76
N PRO A 52 13.98 15.13 -0.60
CA PRO A 52 14.52 15.44 0.73
C PRO A 52 13.55 16.25 1.62
N LEU A 53 12.50 16.82 1.04
CA LEU A 53 11.46 17.58 1.73
C LEU A 53 10.23 16.73 2.07
N GLU A 54 10.21 15.46 1.64
CA GLU A 54 9.06 14.55 1.74
C GLU A 54 7.76 15.10 1.12
N GLN A 55 7.89 16.04 0.18
CA GLN A 55 6.78 16.79 -0.40
C GLN A 55 6.14 16.05 -1.58
N TYR A 56 4.80 16.10 -1.67
CA TYR A 56 4.05 15.57 -2.79
C TYR A 56 3.98 16.53 -3.96
N LEU A 57 4.00 15.96 -5.16
CA LEU A 57 3.72 16.62 -6.42
C LEU A 57 2.34 16.24 -6.92
N LYS A 58 1.54 17.23 -7.32
CA LYS A 58 0.19 17.02 -7.81
C LYS A 58 0.19 16.41 -9.22
N ALA A 59 -0.62 15.39 -9.43
CA ALA A 59 -0.83 14.73 -10.71
C ALA A 59 -2.27 14.19 -10.82
N ASP A 60 -2.67 13.81 -12.02
CA ASP A 60 -3.81 12.91 -12.22
C ASP A 60 -3.29 11.49 -12.40
N ILE A 61 -4.04 10.50 -11.89
CA ILE A 61 -3.70 9.09 -12.03
C ILE A 61 -4.86 8.31 -12.63
N THR A 62 -4.56 7.42 -13.57
CA THR A 62 -5.53 6.44 -14.09
C THR A 62 -5.10 5.05 -13.69
N ILE A 63 -5.97 4.31 -13.02
CA ILE A 63 -5.71 2.94 -12.56
C ILE A 63 -6.77 2.05 -13.18
N ASP A 64 -6.34 1.10 -14.02
CA ASP A 64 -7.21 0.17 -14.76
C ASP A 64 -8.39 0.85 -15.47
N GLY A 65 -8.14 2.04 -16.03
CA GLY A 65 -9.13 2.84 -16.75
C GLY A 65 -9.95 3.80 -15.88
N THR A 66 -9.87 3.72 -14.55
CA THR A 66 -10.51 4.67 -13.64
C THR A 66 -9.62 5.88 -13.38
N VAL A 67 -10.14 7.09 -13.61
CA VAL A 67 -9.40 8.35 -13.47
C VAL A 67 -9.62 8.97 -12.09
N TYR A 68 -8.54 9.40 -11.46
CA TYR A 68 -8.53 10.15 -10.21
C TYR A 68 -7.72 11.42 -10.39
N THR A 69 -8.28 12.55 -10.00
CA THR A 69 -7.66 13.87 -10.23
C THR A 69 -7.12 14.47 -8.94
N ASN A 70 -6.06 15.27 -9.07
CA ASN A 70 -5.40 15.95 -7.94
C ASN A 70 -4.85 14.96 -6.87
N VAL A 71 -4.22 13.89 -7.33
CA VAL A 71 -3.51 12.92 -6.49
C VAL A 71 -2.11 13.43 -6.16
N GLY A 72 -1.63 13.14 -4.96
CA GLY A 72 -0.26 13.40 -4.54
C GLY A 72 0.66 12.25 -4.91
N ILE A 73 1.77 12.55 -5.60
CA ILE A 73 2.82 11.59 -5.93
C ILE A 73 4.15 12.12 -5.42
N LYS A 74 4.91 11.31 -4.69
CA LYS A 74 6.29 11.62 -4.31
C LYS A 74 7.21 10.42 -4.49
N PHE A 75 8.51 10.68 -4.56
CA PHE A 75 9.50 9.62 -4.37
C PHE A 75 9.54 9.17 -2.90
N LYS A 76 10.07 7.97 -2.68
CA LYS A 76 10.22 7.38 -1.35
C LYS A 76 11.50 6.56 -1.22
N GLY A 77 11.82 6.22 0.03
CA GLY A 77 12.82 5.23 0.37
C GLY A 77 14.25 5.77 0.29
N ASN A 78 15.16 5.03 0.93
CA ASN A 78 16.55 5.44 1.08
C ASN A 78 17.37 4.88 -0.10
N SER A 79 17.96 3.70 0.07
CA SER A 79 18.83 3.09 -0.95
C SER A 79 18.13 2.85 -2.29
N SER A 80 16.83 2.54 -2.29
CA SER A 80 16.03 2.35 -3.50
C SER A 80 15.89 3.62 -4.34
N PHE A 81 15.89 4.79 -3.69
CA PHE A 81 15.91 6.08 -4.36
C PHE A 81 17.32 6.49 -4.76
N SER A 82 18.31 6.37 -3.87
CA SER A 82 19.69 6.79 -4.12
C SER A 82 20.41 6.00 -5.22
N ASN A 83 19.90 4.83 -5.60
CA ASN A 83 20.40 4.06 -6.74
C ASN A 83 20.39 4.90 -8.04
N PRO A 84 21.43 4.85 -8.89
CA PRO A 84 21.55 5.72 -10.09
C PRO A 84 20.49 5.48 -11.19
N SER A 85 19.65 4.44 -11.09
CA SER A 85 18.56 4.22 -12.06
C SER A 85 17.51 5.34 -12.01
N THR A 86 16.93 5.64 -13.16
CA THR A 86 15.73 6.46 -13.32
C THR A 86 14.46 5.75 -12.83
N LYS A 87 14.49 4.44 -12.62
CA LYS A 87 13.35 3.70 -12.03
C LYS A 87 13.30 3.90 -10.52
N LYS A 88 12.73 5.02 -10.07
CA LYS A 88 12.55 5.37 -8.65
C LYS A 88 11.25 4.81 -8.09
N PRO A 89 11.17 4.47 -6.80
CA PRO A 89 9.91 4.07 -6.17
C PRO A 89 9.05 5.29 -5.84
N PHE A 90 7.74 5.11 -5.85
CA PHE A 90 6.76 6.17 -5.58
C PHE A 90 5.92 5.85 -4.35
N LYS A 91 5.50 6.88 -3.64
CA LYS A 91 4.34 6.85 -2.76
C LYS A 91 3.23 7.69 -3.39
N VAL A 92 2.02 7.14 -3.40
CA VAL A 92 0.84 7.78 -3.94
C VAL A 92 -0.16 8.00 -2.82
N ASP A 93 -0.68 9.22 -2.75
CA ASP A 93 -1.73 9.62 -1.81
C ASP A 93 -2.90 10.21 -2.61
N MET A 94 -3.98 9.43 -2.67
CA MET A 94 -5.20 9.76 -3.41
C MET A 94 -5.89 11.01 -2.85
N ASN A 95 -5.59 11.38 -1.59
CA ASN A 95 -6.26 12.46 -0.89
C ASN A 95 -5.32 13.59 -0.45
N GLU A 96 -4.13 13.71 -1.05
CA GLU A 96 -3.20 14.79 -0.72
C GLU A 96 -3.72 16.16 -1.17
N PHE A 97 -4.30 16.24 -2.39
CA PHE A 97 -4.82 17.49 -2.95
C PHE A 97 -6.31 17.45 -3.33
N ALA A 98 -6.99 16.34 -3.05
CA ALA A 98 -8.44 16.14 -3.14
C ALA A 98 -8.91 15.32 -1.93
N THR A 99 -10.22 15.13 -1.76
CA THR A 99 -10.75 14.28 -0.68
C THR A 99 -11.83 13.34 -1.21
N GLY A 100 -11.99 12.19 -0.54
CA GLY A 100 -13.00 11.19 -0.87
C GLY A 100 -12.66 10.27 -2.03
N GLN A 101 -11.39 10.21 -2.44
CA GLN A 101 -10.92 9.28 -3.47
C GLN A 101 -10.22 8.07 -2.83
N ASP A 102 -10.49 6.88 -3.34
CA ASP A 102 -9.84 5.65 -2.93
C ASP A 102 -9.87 4.60 -4.05
N ILE A 103 -9.08 3.55 -3.87
CA ILE A 103 -9.09 2.36 -4.71
C ILE A 103 -9.50 1.22 -3.81
N ASP A 104 -10.77 0.81 -3.89
CA ASP A 104 -11.31 -0.24 -3.03
C ASP A 104 -11.08 0.08 -1.54
N GLY A 105 -11.28 1.34 -1.14
CA GLY A 105 -11.01 1.82 0.22
C GLY A 105 -9.55 2.22 0.52
N LEU A 106 -8.60 1.88 -0.36
CA LEU A 106 -7.20 2.26 -0.20
C LEU A 106 -6.97 3.73 -0.59
N LYS A 107 -6.58 4.54 0.39
CA LYS A 107 -6.30 5.98 0.20
C LYS A 107 -4.85 6.29 -0.18
N LYS A 108 -3.93 5.40 0.19
CA LYS A 108 -2.49 5.52 -0.08
C LYS A 108 -1.90 4.17 -0.42
N PHE A 109 -0.92 4.15 -1.32
CA PHE A 109 -0.20 2.95 -1.70
C PHE A 109 1.22 3.29 -2.15
N ASN A 110 2.04 2.27 -2.31
CA ASN A 110 3.41 2.39 -2.77
C ASN A 110 3.59 1.68 -4.10
N LEU A 111 4.47 2.22 -4.94
CA LEU A 111 4.98 1.55 -6.12
C LEU A 111 6.47 1.33 -5.91
N ASN A 112 6.82 0.15 -5.41
CA ASN A 112 8.21 -0.21 -5.15
C ASN A 112 8.89 -0.63 -6.46
N ASN A 113 10.12 -0.15 -6.67
CA ASN A 113 10.84 -0.29 -7.94
C ASN A 113 11.56 -1.63 -8.13
N GLY A 114 11.46 -2.55 -7.16
CA GLY A 114 12.17 -3.84 -7.18
C GLY A 114 13.69 -3.70 -7.05
N PHE A 115 14.19 -2.60 -6.49
CA PHE A 115 15.64 -2.39 -6.33
C PHE A 115 16.30 -3.55 -5.56
N LYS A 116 17.39 -4.08 -6.12
CA LYS A 116 18.13 -5.28 -5.65
C LYS A 116 17.36 -6.61 -5.71
N ASP A 117 16.17 -6.65 -6.32
CA ASP A 117 15.46 -7.89 -6.59
C ASP A 117 15.40 -8.15 -8.10
N PRO A 118 16.37 -8.90 -8.68
CA PRO A 118 16.31 -9.28 -10.10
C PRO A 118 15.12 -10.15 -10.48
N SER A 119 14.40 -10.74 -9.51
CA SER A 119 13.23 -11.59 -9.78
C SER A 119 11.92 -10.81 -9.82
N PHE A 120 11.84 -9.63 -9.20
CA PHE A 120 10.58 -8.93 -8.92
C PHE A 120 9.55 -9.81 -8.18
N MET A 121 9.98 -10.83 -7.46
CA MET A 121 9.09 -11.78 -6.79
C MET A 121 9.30 -11.84 -5.28
N ARG A 122 10.45 -11.39 -4.75
CA ARG A 122 10.77 -11.60 -3.33
C ARG A 122 9.77 -10.92 -2.40
N GLU A 123 9.39 -9.68 -2.72
CA GLU A 123 8.39 -8.93 -1.93
C GLU A 123 7.00 -9.55 -2.02
N LYS A 124 6.53 -9.87 -3.24
CA LYS A 124 5.23 -10.51 -3.46
C LYS A 124 5.12 -11.83 -2.71
N VAL A 125 6.08 -12.74 -2.93
CA VAL A 125 6.07 -14.08 -2.32
C VAL A 125 6.15 -14.00 -0.80
N ALA A 126 6.97 -13.11 -0.24
CA ALA A 126 7.06 -12.96 1.21
C ALA A 126 5.76 -12.42 1.82
N LEU A 127 5.20 -11.36 1.23
CA LEU A 127 3.96 -10.75 1.73
C LEU A 127 2.77 -11.68 1.57
N ASP A 128 2.66 -12.41 0.45
CA ASP A 128 1.64 -13.44 0.27
C ASP A 128 1.75 -14.52 1.34
N PHE A 129 2.97 -15.05 1.54
CA PHE A 129 3.22 -16.06 2.56
C PHE A 129 2.80 -15.59 3.96
N TYR A 130 3.12 -14.35 4.33
CA TYR A 130 2.70 -13.78 5.62
C TYR A 130 1.17 -13.71 5.74
N ASN A 131 0.49 -13.18 4.73
CA ASN A 131 -0.97 -13.06 4.74
C ASN A 131 -1.66 -14.44 4.76
N GLU A 132 -1.18 -15.41 3.98
CA GLU A 132 -1.69 -16.79 3.96
C GLU A 132 -1.54 -17.50 5.31
N HIS A 133 -0.55 -17.09 6.12
CA HIS A 133 -0.30 -17.64 7.46
C HIS A 133 -0.90 -16.77 8.58
N GLY A 134 -1.79 -15.83 8.26
CA GLY A 134 -2.51 -15.01 9.24
C GLY A 134 -1.64 -13.98 9.95
N LEU A 135 -0.48 -13.61 9.39
CA LEU A 135 0.33 -12.50 9.88
C LEU A 135 -0.17 -11.20 9.26
N ALA A 136 -0.35 -10.17 10.08
CA ALA A 136 -0.70 -8.84 9.60
C ALA A 136 0.46 -8.25 8.77
N ALA A 137 0.33 -8.32 7.45
CA ALA A 137 1.30 -7.82 6.49
C ALA A 137 0.59 -7.04 5.37
N PRO A 138 1.24 -6.02 4.77
CA PRO A 138 0.72 -5.37 3.58
C PRO A 138 0.46 -6.38 2.45
N ARG A 139 -0.56 -6.15 1.64
CA ARG A 139 -0.78 -6.90 0.40
C ARG A 139 0.06 -6.33 -0.74
N CYS A 140 0.34 -7.19 -1.72
CA CYS A 140 1.17 -6.84 -2.86
C CYS A 140 0.58 -7.37 -4.17
N ALA A 141 0.64 -6.54 -5.22
CA ALA A 141 0.29 -6.87 -6.59
C ALA A 141 1.36 -6.33 -7.56
N TYR A 142 1.22 -6.64 -8.84
CA TYR A 142 2.09 -6.11 -9.89
C TYR A 142 1.42 -4.92 -10.59
N ALA A 143 2.21 -3.93 -10.99
CA ALA A 143 1.72 -2.78 -11.75
C ALA A 143 2.65 -2.39 -12.91
N ARG A 144 2.11 -2.10 -14.08
CA ARG A 144 2.82 -1.38 -15.16
C ARG A 144 2.61 0.10 -14.94
N VAL A 145 3.70 0.84 -14.77
CA VAL A 145 3.66 2.29 -14.54
C VAL A 145 4.02 3.03 -15.80
N TYR A 146 3.23 4.05 -16.12
CA TYR A 146 3.43 4.97 -17.22
C TYR A 146 3.52 6.41 -16.68
N LEU A 147 4.53 7.18 -17.10
CA LEU A 147 4.67 8.59 -16.76
C LEU A 147 4.44 9.42 -18.02
N ASN A 148 3.43 10.30 -18.02
CA ASN A 148 3.04 11.11 -19.18
C ASN A 148 2.97 10.32 -20.49
N GLY A 149 2.34 9.14 -20.44
CA GLY A 149 2.18 8.23 -21.59
C GLY A 149 3.38 7.34 -21.91
N THR A 150 4.54 7.53 -21.26
CA THR A 150 5.74 6.71 -21.47
C THR A 150 5.76 5.53 -20.50
N TYR A 151 5.87 4.31 -21.00
CA TYR A 151 6.08 3.14 -20.14
C TYR A 151 7.38 3.26 -19.36
N TRP A 152 7.27 3.24 -18.03
CA TRP A 152 8.40 3.43 -17.13
C TRP A 152 8.93 2.11 -16.58
N GLY A 153 8.05 1.13 -16.36
CA GLY A 153 8.45 -0.22 -15.97
C GLY A 153 7.40 -0.98 -15.16
N LEU A 154 7.73 -2.22 -14.83
CA LEU A 154 7.01 -3.06 -13.87
C LEU A 154 7.36 -2.65 -12.43
N TYR A 155 6.37 -2.46 -11.58
CA TYR A 155 6.49 -2.09 -10.17
C TYR A 155 5.73 -3.09 -9.31
N MET A 156 6.10 -3.15 -8.02
CA MET A 156 5.27 -3.80 -7.00
C MET A 156 4.30 -2.75 -6.47
N PHE A 157 3.00 -2.97 -6.66
CA PHE A 157 1.97 -2.23 -5.94
C PHE A 157 1.91 -2.81 -4.53
N VAL A 158 2.18 -2.00 -3.51
CA VAL A 158 2.20 -2.44 -2.12
C VAL A 158 1.28 -1.55 -1.29
N GLU A 159 0.37 -2.18 -0.58
CA GLU A 159 -0.50 -1.52 0.39
C GLU A 159 0.33 -0.70 1.40
N GLU A 160 -0.13 0.50 1.73
CA GLU A 160 0.52 1.33 2.75
C GLU A 160 0.07 0.88 4.14
N ALA A 161 1.02 0.57 5.01
CA ALA A 161 0.75 0.44 6.45
C ALA A 161 0.40 1.82 7.02
N ASN A 162 -0.89 2.07 7.25
CA ASN A 162 -1.45 3.31 7.77
C ASN A 162 -2.70 3.02 8.62
N LYS A 163 -3.50 4.06 8.91
CA LYS A 163 -4.72 3.89 9.70
C LYS A 163 -5.73 2.90 9.09
N THR A 164 -5.91 2.92 7.77
CA THR A 164 -6.75 1.97 7.02
C THR A 164 -6.28 0.53 7.27
N PHE A 165 -4.97 0.30 7.19
CA PHE A 165 -4.37 -1.01 7.50
C PHE A 165 -4.61 -1.47 8.95
N LEU A 166 -4.62 -0.53 9.90
CA LEU A 166 -4.90 -0.82 11.32
C LEU A 166 -6.40 -1.00 11.63
N ASP A 167 -7.28 -0.43 10.80
CA ASP A 167 -8.74 -0.51 10.97
C ASP A 167 -9.36 -1.78 10.39
N ASP A 168 -8.54 -2.61 9.76
CA ASP A 168 -8.88 -3.91 9.22
C ASP A 168 -9.18 -4.95 10.31
N ASP A 169 -10.44 -5.39 10.36
CA ASP A 169 -10.93 -6.39 11.33
C ASP A 169 -10.35 -7.79 11.13
N ASP A 170 -9.85 -8.12 9.94
CA ASP A 170 -9.18 -9.39 9.68
C ASP A 170 -7.73 -9.40 10.20
N ARG A 171 -7.14 -8.22 10.44
CA ARG A 171 -5.75 -8.08 10.95
C ARG A 171 -5.68 -7.81 12.43
N PHE A 172 -6.51 -6.89 12.92
CA PHE A 172 -6.43 -6.42 14.30
C PHE A 172 -7.82 -6.33 14.94
N SER A 173 -7.99 -6.99 16.08
CA SER A 173 -9.20 -6.86 16.90
C SER A 173 -9.27 -5.52 17.65
N ASN A 174 -8.14 -4.80 17.79
CA ASN A 174 -8.08 -3.49 18.43
C ASN A 174 -7.57 -2.41 17.45
N LYS A 175 -8.47 -1.46 17.15
CA LYS A 175 -8.25 -0.35 16.21
C LYS A 175 -7.67 0.92 16.83
N GLN A 176 -7.38 0.91 18.13
CA GLN A 176 -6.91 2.06 18.91
C GLN A 176 -5.39 2.00 19.17
N GLY A 177 -4.68 1.09 18.50
CA GLY A 177 -3.23 0.96 18.61
C GLY A 177 -2.47 2.04 17.85
N ASN A 178 -1.19 2.19 18.19
CA ASN A 178 -0.27 3.07 17.49
C ASN A 178 0.49 2.31 16.40
N LEU A 179 0.84 3.00 15.31
CA LEU A 179 1.77 2.49 14.30
C LEU A 179 3.14 3.13 14.50
N PHE A 180 4.16 2.31 14.73
CA PHE A 180 5.55 2.75 14.76
C PHE A 180 6.33 2.16 13.60
N LYS A 181 7.12 2.99 12.94
CA LYS A 181 8.10 2.57 11.94
C LYS A 181 9.47 2.53 12.58
N GLY A 182 10.17 1.39 12.49
CA GLY A 182 11.52 1.20 13.05
C GLY A 182 12.63 1.84 12.20
N ASP A 183 12.55 3.15 11.96
CA ASP A 183 13.49 3.94 11.15
C ASP A 183 14.26 4.93 12.05
N PRO A 184 15.59 5.09 11.92
CA PRO A 184 16.49 4.41 10.98
C PRO A 184 16.96 3.02 11.41
N SER A 185 16.74 2.61 12.66
CA SER A 185 17.33 1.38 13.20
C SER A 185 16.57 0.78 14.39
N GLY A 186 15.27 0.50 14.22
CA GLY A 186 14.50 -0.21 15.24
C GLY A 186 15.12 -1.58 15.56
N ASP A 187 15.53 -1.79 16.81
CA ASP A 187 16.27 -2.99 17.26
C ASP A 187 15.55 -3.80 18.35
N LEU A 188 14.31 -3.41 18.67
CA LEU A 188 13.42 -3.98 19.69
C LEU A 188 14.03 -4.08 21.10
N LYS A 189 15.09 -3.31 21.39
CA LYS A 189 15.71 -3.29 22.72
C LYS A 189 14.88 -2.47 23.70
N TRP A 190 14.83 -2.94 24.94
CA TRP A 190 14.28 -2.18 26.05
C TRP A 190 15.22 -1.01 26.41
N LEU A 191 14.73 0.22 26.29
CA LEU A 191 15.46 1.45 26.62
C LEU A 191 14.94 2.13 27.91
N GLY A 192 14.03 1.49 28.62
CA GLY A 192 13.31 2.05 29.77
C GLY A 192 11.85 2.39 29.43
N SER A 193 11.15 2.95 30.42
CA SER A 193 9.72 3.25 30.34
C SER A 193 9.38 4.57 29.62
N ALA A 194 10.36 5.43 29.38
CA ALA A 194 10.13 6.72 28.72
C ALA A 194 9.99 6.54 27.20
N ALA A 195 8.85 6.94 26.63
CA ALA A 195 8.61 6.85 25.18
C ALA A 195 9.65 7.63 24.37
N THR A 196 10.10 8.78 24.88
CA THR A 196 11.12 9.62 24.23
C THR A 196 12.46 8.92 24.03
N SER A 197 12.79 7.90 24.84
CA SER A 197 14.00 7.10 24.66
C SER A 197 14.02 6.32 23.35
N TYR A 198 12.86 6.12 22.71
CA TYR A 198 12.71 5.34 21.48
C TYR A 198 12.71 6.21 20.22
N TYR A 199 12.43 7.51 20.30
CA TYR A 199 12.21 8.38 19.12
C TYR A 199 13.44 8.58 18.23
N ALA A 200 14.63 8.23 18.69
CA ALA A 200 15.83 8.21 17.85
C ALA A 200 15.91 7.00 16.89
N LYS A 201 15.04 5.99 17.08
CA LYS A 201 15.05 4.72 16.33
C LYS A 201 13.68 4.32 15.79
N TYR A 202 12.62 4.98 16.25
CA TYR A 202 11.25 4.72 15.90
C TYR A 202 10.50 6.02 15.63
N GLU A 203 9.76 6.03 14.54
CA GLU A 203 8.88 7.12 14.11
C GLU A 203 7.43 6.72 14.40
N LEU A 204 6.67 7.57 15.09
CA LEU A 204 5.24 7.38 15.31
C LEU A 204 4.47 7.87 14.07
N HIS A 205 3.65 6.99 13.49
CA HIS A 205 2.87 7.27 12.27
C HIS A 205 1.39 7.56 12.55
N THR A 206 0.78 6.88 13.52
CA THR A 206 -0.62 7.06 13.94
C THR A 206 -0.75 6.78 15.43
#